data_AF-A0A2G6GLK5-F1
#
_entry.id   AF-A0A2G6GLK5-F1
#
_cell.length_a   1.000
_cell.length_b   1.000
_cell.length_c   1.000
_cell.angle_alpha   90.00
_cell.angle_beta   90.00
_cell.angle_gamma   90.00
#
_symmetry.space_group_name_H-M   'P 1'
#
loop_
_entity.id
_entity.type
_entity.pdbx_description
1 polymer ?
#
loop_
_entity_poly.entity_id
_entity_poly.type
_entity_poly.pdbx_seq_one_letter_code
_entity_poly.pdbx_strand_id
1 'polypeptide(L)'
;MIEIFIPTEIKGYLEVNCFSKKLENILKNTFFGIIIKDFESAYFLGKYIYLKNFDEDLIIFCNGEFGKNYFLDFDFSKYNIGYLGTKILSENDIGNNVNDIDKKILKIITDLKSNKLLTNSKKDLIIKEIKNIFFGLSGISFLLVSLREKSISNIDELSQIKGKIDLESQATLLKETSKTKILELDLFIKKLDNKLNLFINTIKEHLKNSTSRKK
;
A
#
# COMPACT_ATOMS: atom_id res chain seq x y z
N MET A 1 -7.48 -15.11 -8.29
CA MET A 1 -6.25 -14.75 -7.55
C MET A 1 -6.55 -13.54 -6.69
N ILE A 2 -6.16 -13.60 -5.43
CA ILE A 2 -6.35 -12.55 -4.43
C ILE A 2 -4.97 -12.12 -3.93
N GLU A 3 -4.75 -10.82 -3.95
CA GLU A 3 -3.58 -10.14 -3.40
C GLU A 3 -4.10 -9.07 -2.43
N ILE A 4 -3.72 -9.17 -1.14
CA ILE A 4 -4.15 -8.26 -0.08
C ILE A 4 -2.90 -7.76 0.65
N PHE A 5 -2.79 -6.45 0.82
CA PHE A 5 -1.75 -5.85 1.63
C PHE A 5 -2.35 -5.20 2.88
N ILE A 6 -1.77 -5.53 4.03
CA ILE A 6 -2.18 -5.04 5.34
C ILE A 6 -1.01 -4.24 5.93
N PRO A 7 -1.07 -2.90 5.97
CA PRO A 7 -0.05 -2.12 6.65
C PRO A 7 -0.18 -2.35 8.16
N THR A 8 0.93 -2.63 8.81
CA THR A 8 0.96 -2.94 10.25
C THR A 8 1.51 -1.77 11.06
N GLU A 9 2.54 -1.10 10.55
CA GLU A 9 3.27 -0.09 11.33
C GLU A 9 3.82 1.03 10.45
N ILE A 10 3.73 2.28 10.94
CA ILE A 10 4.66 3.35 10.57
C ILE A 10 5.92 3.15 11.42
N LYS A 11 7.03 2.77 10.79
CA LYS A 11 8.25 2.32 11.48
C LYS A 11 8.68 3.27 12.61
N GLY A 12 8.73 2.73 13.83
CA GLY A 12 9.20 3.42 15.03
C GLY A 12 8.31 4.59 15.45
N TYR A 13 7.04 4.60 15.02
CA TYR A 13 6.16 5.73 15.26
C TYR A 13 4.74 5.35 15.68
N LEU A 14 4.05 4.54 14.88
CA LEU A 14 2.63 4.28 15.11
C LEU A 14 2.24 2.91 14.59
N GLU A 15 1.69 2.09 15.49
CA GLU A 15 0.99 0.87 15.12
C GLU A 15 -0.34 1.22 14.43
N VAL A 16 -0.52 0.66 13.24
CA VAL A 16 -1.69 0.88 12.37
C VAL A 16 -2.65 -0.29 12.49
N ASN A 17 -2.15 -1.52 12.34
CA ASN A 17 -2.90 -2.76 12.57
C ASN A 17 -2.03 -3.78 13.30
N CYS A 18 -2.66 -4.54 14.19
CA CYS A 18 -2.02 -5.68 14.84
C CYS A 18 -2.17 -6.92 13.96
N PHE A 19 -1.06 -7.46 13.44
CA PHE A 19 -1.05 -8.74 12.74
C PHE A 19 -0.31 -9.78 13.58
N SER A 20 -1.04 -10.44 14.48
CA SER A 20 -0.45 -11.37 15.44
C SER A 20 -0.08 -12.72 14.80
N LYS A 21 0.86 -13.44 15.42
CA LYS A 21 1.20 -14.82 15.00
C LYS A 21 0.03 -15.79 15.15
N LYS A 22 -0.87 -15.54 16.12
CA LYS A 22 -2.11 -16.30 16.27
C LYS A 22 -3.02 -16.10 15.04
N LEU A 23 -3.17 -14.87 14.59
CA LEU A 23 -3.95 -14.53 13.40
C LEU A 23 -3.35 -15.14 12.13
N GLU A 24 -2.03 -15.08 11.98
CA GLU A 24 -1.31 -15.73 10.87
C GLU A 24 -1.58 -17.24 10.83
N ASN A 25 -1.57 -17.91 11.98
CA ASN A 25 -1.86 -19.33 12.08
C ASN A 25 -3.32 -19.65 11.73
N ILE A 26 -4.27 -18.81 12.16
CA ILE A 26 -5.69 -18.96 11.79
C ILE A 26 -5.83 -18.89 10.26
N LEU A 27 -5.26 -17.86 9.64
CA LEU A 27 -5.32 -17.69 8.19
C LEU A 27 -4.72 -18.89 7.44
N LYS A 28 -3.55 -19.37 7.85
CA LYS A 28 -2.89 -20.54 7.25
C LYS A 28 -3.67 -21.85 7.41
N ASN A 29 -4.39 -22.01 8.51
CA ASN A 29 -5.19 -23.21 8.76
C ASN A 29 -6.55 -23.17 8.05
N THR A 30 -7.12 -21.98 7.87
CA THR A 30 -8.43 -21.80 7.22
C THR A 30 -8.32 -21.80 5.69
N PHE A 31 -7.32 -21.11 5.13
CA PHE A 31 -7.22 -20.89 3.69
C PHE A 31 -6.08 -21.71 3.07
N PHE A 32 -6.44 -22.79 2.38
CA PHE A 32 -5.45 -23.69 1.80
C PHE A 32 -4.60 -23.02 0.72
N GLY A 33 -3.28 -23.10 0.85
CA GLY A 33 -2.33 -22.53 -0.10
C GLY A 33 -2.16 -21.00 0.02
N ILE A 34 -2.65 -20.39 1.11
CA ILE A 34 -2.39 -18.99 1.40
C ILE A 34 -0.89 -18.77 1.66
N ILE A 35 -0.35 -17.73 1.04
CA ILE A 35 1.02 -17.29 1.22
C ILE A 35 0.96 -15.96 1.96
N ILE A 36 1.67 -15.86 3.08
CA ILE A 36 1.78 -14.63 3.86
C ILE A 36 3.26 -14.27 3.90
N LYS A 37 3.61 -13.08 3.42
CA LYS A 37 4.97 -12.54 3.38
C LYS A 37 5.03 -11.22 4.13
N ASP A 38 6.19 -10.94 4.70
CA ASP A 38 6.48 -9.61 5.21
C ASP A 38 6.73 -8.65 4.06
N PHE A 39 6.24 -7.43 4.20
CA PHE A 39 6.55 -6.32 3.33
C PHE A 39 7.18 -5.22 4.17
N GLU A 40 8.35 -4.78 3.75
CA GLU A 40 9.14 -3.78 4.45
C GLU A 40 9.60 -2.69 3.47
N SER A 41 9.28 -1.45 3.79
CA SER A 41 9.83 -0.27 3.13
C SER A 41 10.68 0.54 4.09
N ALA A 42 11.30 1.62 3.63
CA ALA A 42 12.00 2.56 4.51
C ALA A 42 11.10 3.19 5.58
N TYR A 43 9.79 3.25 5.35
CA TYR A 43 8.84 4.01 6.15
C TYR A 43 7.84 3.15 6.92
N PHE A 44 7.58 1.94 6.45
CA PHE A 44 6.52 1.11 7.02
C PHE A 44 6.75 -0.38 6.91
N LEU A 45 6.01 -1.09 7.74
CA LEU A 45 5.90 -2.55 7.75
C LEU A 45 4.48 -2.95 7.40
N GLY A 46 4.34 -4.10 6.75
CA GLY A 46 3.05 -4.68 6.43
C GLY A 46 3.14 -6.17 6.15
N LYS A 47 1.98 -6.78 5.94
CA LYS A 47 1.83 -8.17 5.54
C LYS A 47 1.23 -8.22 4.14
N TYR A 48 1.86 -8.99 3.28
CA TYR A 48 1.33 -9.32 1.97
C TYR A 48 0.72 -10.72 2.01
N ILE A 49 -0.58 -10.80 1.77
CA ILE A 49 -1.35 -12.03 1.69
C ILE A 49 -1.66 -12.32 0.23
N TYR A 50 -1.36 -13.54 -0.18
CA TYR A 50 -1.58 -14.05 -1.52
C TYR A 50 -2.36 -15.35 -1.47
N LEU A 51 -3.40 -15.46 -2.30
CA LEU A 51 -4.12 -16.71 -2.53
C LEU A 51 -4.37 -16.87 -4.03
N LYS A 52 -3.92 -17.99 -4.60
CA LYS A 52 -4.01 -18.24 -6.05
C LYS A 52 -5.47 -18.29 -6.53
N ASN A 53 -6.31 -19.01 -5.80
CA ASN A 53 -7.72 -19.12 -6.09
C ASN A 53 -8.49 -18.01 -5.38
N PHE A 54 -9.52 -17.49 -6.04
CA PHE A 54 -10.39 -16.50 -5.40
C PHE A 54 -11.20 -17.19 -4.30
N ASP A 55 -11.21 -16.59 -3.12
CA ASP A 55 -11.93 -17.01 -1.93
C ASP A 55 -12.54 -15.75 -1.28
N GLU A 56 -13.87 -15.70 -1.28
CA GLU A 56 -14.65 -14.57 -0.78
C GLU A 56 -14.53 -14.43 0.74
N ASP A 57 -14.44 -15.55 1.45
CA ASP A 57 -14.39 -15.57 2.91
C ASP A 57 -13.10 -14.92 3.43
N LEU A 58 -12.00 -15.01 2.68
CA LEU A 58 -10.76 -14.31 3.00
C LEU A 58 -10.95 -12.78 2.97
N ILE A 59 -11.69 -12.29 1.97
CA ILE A 59 -11.97 -10.85 1.83
C ILE A 59 -12.87 -10.38 2.97
N ILE A 60 -13.95 -11.12 3.24
CA ILE A 60 -14.87 -10.84 4.35
C ILE A 60 -14.14 -10.85 5.70
N PHE A 61 -13.27 -11.83 5.90
CA PHE A 61 -12.46 -11.93 7.10
C PHE A 61 -11.53 -10.72 7.28
N CYS A 62 -10.75 -10.39 6.24
CA CYS A 62 -9.84 -9.25 6.30
C CYS A 62 -10.59 -7.91 6.48
N ASN A 63 -11.78 -7.78 5.90
CA ASN A 63 -12.72 -6.67 6.14
C ASN A 63 -13.10 -6.54 7.61
N GLY A 64 -13.51 -7.65 8.22
CA GLY A 64 -13.93 -7.68 9.61
C GLY A 64 -12.77 -7.36 10.56
N GLU A 65 -11.61 -7.98 10.33
CA GLU A 65 -10.47 -7.96 11.25
C GLU A 65 -9.67 -6.65 11.18
N PHE A 66 -9.36 -6.17 9.97
CA PHE A 66 -8.52 -4.99 9.78
C PHE A 66 -9.35 -3.71 9.59
N GLY A 67 -10.65 -3.84 9.33
CA GLY A 67 -11.65 -2.79 9.44
C GLY A 67 -12.47 -2.56 8.16
N LYS A 68 -13.69 -2.03 8.34
CA LYS A 68 -14.67 -1.69 7.28
C LYS A 68 -14.23 -0.60 6.29
N ASN A 69 -13.01 -0.06 6.42
CA ASN A 69 -12.42 0.88 5.46
C ASN A 69 -11.51 0.16 4.44
N TYR A 70 -11.29 -1.15 4.61
CA TYR A 70 -10.23 -1.92 3.95
C TYR A 70 -10.69 -2.69 2.72
N PHE A 71 -11.97 -2.86 2.51
CA PHE A 71 -12.48 -3.42 1.27
C PHE A 71 -13.83 -2.77 1.02
N LEU A 72 -14.14 -2.51 -0.24
CA LEU A 72 -15.46 -2.03 -0.61
C LEU A 72 -16.51 -3.03 -0.12
N ASP A 73 -17.63 -2.52 0.35
CA ASP A 73 -18.88 -3.27 0.50
C ASP A 73 -19.32 -3.61 -0.93
N PHE A 74 -18.80 -4.71 -1.49
CA PHE A 74 -19.08 -5.10 -2.87
C PHE A 74 -20.34 -5.95 -2.93
N ASP A 75 -21.32 -5.49 -3.70
CA ASP A 75 -22.25 -6.37 -4.39
C ASP A 75 -21.44 -7.21 -5.40
N PHE A 76 -21.38 -8.53 -5.18
CA PHE A 76 -20.50 -9.49 -5.84
C PHE A 76 -20.82 -9.74 -7.33
N SER A 77 -20.64 -8.72 -8.18
CA SER A 77 -20.79 -8.86 -9.63
C SER A 77 -19.50 -8.53 -10.41
N LYS A 78 -18.80 -9.61 -10.80
CA LYS A 78 -17.89 -9.75 -11.95
C LYS A 78 -16.88 -8.62 -12.23
N TYR A 79 -15.77 -8.53 -11.51
CA TYR A 79 -14.49 -8.03 -12.07
C TYR A 79 -13.28 -8.68 -11.37
N ASN A 80 -12.11 -8.70 -12.03
CA ASN A 80 -10.83 -9.13 -11.45
C ASN A 80 -10.39 -8.10 -10.41
N ILE A 81 -10.47 -8.43 -9.12
CA ILE A 81 -10.27 -7.40 -8.11
C ILE A 81 -9.05 -7.73 -7.24
N GLY A 82 -7.99 -6.93 -7.42
CA GLY A 82 -6.93 -6.76 -6.44
C GLY A 82 -7.46 -5.84 -5.35
N TYR A 83 -7.50 -6.32 -4.10
CA TYR A 83 -8.15 -5.57 -3.03
C TYR A 83 -7.14 -5.00 -2.05
N LEU A 84 -6.79 -3.76 -2.34
CA LEU A 84 -6.43 -2.76 -1.35
C LEU A 84 -7.69 -1.98 -0.99
N GLY A 85 -7.81 -1.65 0.28
CA GLY A 85 -8.98 -0.98 0.80
C GLY A 85 -9.19 0.43 0.36
N THR A 86 -10.46 0.79 0.27
CA THR A 86 -10.99 1.89 -0.51
C THR A 86 -10.78 1.70 -2.01
N LYS A 87 -11.66 2.29 -2.80
CA LYS A 87 -11.76 2.26 -4.28
C LYS A 87 -10.49 2.78 -5.03
N ILE A 88 -9.33 2.76 -4.38
CA ILE A 88 -8.15 3.58 -4.65
C ILE A 88 -7.20 2.92 -5.65
N LEU A 89 -7.28 1.63 -5.96
CA LEU A 89 -6.19 1.00 -6.71
C LEU A 89 -6.65 -0.04 -7.74
N SER A 90 -7.41 0.41 -8.74
CA SER A 90 -7.17 -0.14 -10.07
C SER A 90 -5.83 0.44 -10.57
N GLU A 91 -5.01 -0.33 -11.30
CA GLU A 91 -3.76 0.15 -11.88
C GLU A 91 -3.96 1.45 -12.70
N ASN A 92 -5.17 1.65 -13.23
CA ASN A 92 -5.56 2.79 -14.06
C ASN A 92 -5.83 4.07 -13.25
N ASP A 93 -6.05 3.99 -11.93
CA ASP A 93 -6.47 5.13 -11.11
C ASP A 93 -5.35 5.67 -10.19
N ILE A 94 -4.14 5.11 -10.23
CA ILE A 94 -3.03 5.46 -9.31
C ILE A 94 -2.77 6.98 -9.28
N GLY A 95 -2.76 7.64 -10.45
CA GLY A 95 -2.49 9.08 -10.55
C GLY A 95 -3.52 9.96 -9.83
N ASN A 96 -4.81 9.66 -10.01
CA ASN A 96 -5.90 10.40 -9.35
C ASN A 96 -5.86 10.19 -7.83
N ASN A 97 -5.57 8.97 -7.41
CA ASN A 97 -5.50 8.62 -5.99
C ASN A 97 -4.33 9.28 -5.26
N VAL A 98 -3.17 9.40 -5.91
CA VAL A 98 -2.05 10.18 -5.37
C VAL A 98 -2.41 11.66 -5.21
N ASN A 99 -3.08 12.25 -6.20
CA ASN A 99 -3.48 13.67 -6.14
C ASN A 99 -4.48 13.96 -5.02
N ASP A 100 -5.44 13.07 -4.79
CA ASP A 100 -6.41 13.24 -3.70
C ASP A 100 -5.78 13.03 -2.32
N ILE A 101 -4.81 12.13 -2.21
CA ILE A 101 -4.01 11.98 -1.00
C ILE A 101 -3.17 13.24 -0.74
N ASP A 102 -2.57 13.85 -1.77
CA ASP A 102 -1.81 15.09 -1.62
C ASP A 102 -2.66 16.21 -1.01
N LYS A 103 -3.90 16.38 -1.47
CA LYS A 103 -4.83 17.37 -0.92
C LYS A 103 -5.11 17.10 0.56
N LYS A 104 -5.32 15.83 0.93
CA LYS A 104 -5.56 15.43 2.33
C LYS A 104 -4.32 15.68 3.20
N ILE A 105 -3.11 15.39 2.70
CA ILE A 105 -1.85 15.68 3.38
C ILE A 105 -1.72 17.18 3.66
N LEU A 106 -1.93 18.02 2.64
CA LEU A 106 -1.82 19.47 2.77
C LEU A 106 -2.81 20.02 3.79
N LYS A 107 -4.03 19.50 3.83
CA LYS A 107 -5.03 19.87 4.84
C LYS A 107 -4.55 19.54 6.26
N ILE A 108 -4.10 18.31 6.51
CA ILE A 108 -3.59 17.92 7.85
C ILE A 108 -2.41 18.79 8.26
N ILE A 109 -1.46 19.04 7.35
CA ILE A 109 -0.31 19.90 7.63
C ILE A 109 -0.78 21.32 8.01
N THR A 110 -1.77 21.86 7.30
CA THR A 110 -2.33 23.18 7.59
C THR A 110 -3.00 23.22 8.96
N ASP A 111 -3.80 22.20 9.28
CA ASP A 111 -4.48 22.08 10.57
C ASP A 111 -3.49 21.97 11.73
N LEU A 112 -2.43 21.16 11.56
CA LEU A 112 -1.35 20.99 12.54
C LEU A 112 -0.52 22.27 12.73
N LYS A 113 -0.25 23.02 11.66
CA LYS A 113 0.50 24.29 11.71
C LYS A 113 -0.33 25.46 12.20
N SER A 114 -1.67 25.36 12.18
CA SER A 114 -2.52 26.40 12.73
C SER A 114 -2.25 26.51 14.23
N ASN A 115 -1.80 27.67 14.72
CA ASN A 115 -1.45 27.95 16.13
C ASN A 115 -2.65 27.84 17.11
N LYS A 116 -3.71 27.14 16.74
CA LYS A 116 -4.89 26.88 17.57
C LYS A 116 -4.60 25.71 18.50
N LEU A 117 -4.91 25.88 19.79
CA LEU A 117 -4.92 24.78 20.75
C LEU A 117 -5.86 23.67 20.26
N LEU A 118 -5.31 22.50 19.95
CA LEU A 118 -6.07 21.32 19.56
C LEU A 118 -6.64 20.66 20.82
N THR A 119 -7.97 20.54 20.90
CA THR A 119 -8.66 19.72 21.90
C THR A 119 -8.28 18.24 21.74
N ASN A 120 -8.40 17.43 22.79
CA ASN A 120 -8.10 15.99 22.71
C ASN A 120 -8.94 15.31 21.62
N SER A 121 -10.23 15.64 21.50
CA SER A 121 -11.11 15.14 20.43
C SER A 121 -10.61 15.47 19.02
N LYS A 122 -10.03 16.66 18.80
CA LYS A 122 -9.43 17.03 17.51
C LYS A 122 -8.13 16.28 17.25
N LYS A 123 -7.33 16.00 18.28
CA LYS A 123 -6.11 15.18 18.16
C LYS A 123 -6.45 13.76 17.71
N ASP A 124 -7.48 13.14 18.31
CA ASP A 124 -7.91 11.79 17.93
C ASP A 124 -8.43 11.73 16.49
N LEU A 125 -9.16 12.77 16.06
CA LEU A 125 -9.58 12.93 14.66
C LEU A 125 -8.39 13.05 13.70
N ILE A 126 -7.41 13.90 14.03
CA ILE A 126 -6.20 14.06 13.22
C ILE A 126 -5.40 12.75 13.16
N ILE A 127 -5.25 12.03 14.27
CA ILE A 127 -4.57 10.72 14.28
C ILE A 127 -5.31 9.73 13.37
N LYS A 128 -6.64 9.70 13.41
CA LYS A 128 -7.46 8.86 12.54
C LYS A 128 -7.27 9.24 11.06
N GLU A 129 -7.25 10.52 10.73
CA GLU A 129 -6.99 10.98 9.36
C GLU A 129 -5.56 10.65 8.90
N ILE A 130 -4.55 10.79 9.77
CA ILE A 130 -3.16 10.39 9.51
C ILE A 130 -3.10 8.89 9.19
N LYS A 131 -3.74 8.04 10.01
CA LYS A 131 -3.79 6.59 9.77
C LYS A 131 -4.43 6.28 8.41
N ASN A 132 -5.51 6.96 8.04
CA ASN A 132 -6.17 6.78 6.75
C ASN A 132 -5.31 7.22 5.55
N ILE A 133 -4.61 8.35 5.65
CA ILE A 133 -3.70 8.83 4.60
C ILE A 133 -2.54 7.85 4.43
N PHE A 134 -1.93 7.48 5.55
CA PHE A 134 -0.81 6.55 5.56
C PHE A 134 -1.22 5.21 4.94
N PHE A 135 -2.41 4.71 5.27
CA PHE A 135 -2.98 3.52 4.68
C PHE A 135 -3.00 3.61 3.14
N GLY A 136 -3.60 4.67 2.58
CA GLY A 136 -3.66 4.85 1.12
C GLY A 136 -2.28 4.92 0.46
N LEU A 137 -1.33 5.65 1.05
CA LEU A 137 0.04 5.76 0.54
C LEU A 137 0.78 4.42 0.57
N SER A 138 0.62 3.67 1.66
CA SER A 138 1.27 2.36 1.81
C SER A 138 0.75 1.35 0.79
N GLY A 139 -0.55 1.38 0.48
CA GLY A 139 -1.14 0.56 -0.58
C GLY A 139 -0.62 0.94 -1.97
N ILE A 140 -0.55 2.24 -2.28
CA ILE A 140 0.02 2.72 -3.56
C ILE A 140 1.47 2.28 -3.70
N SER A 141 2.27 2.46 -2.64
CA SER A 141 3.67 2.06 -2.61
C SER A 141 3.83 0.56 -2.83
N PHE A 142 3.04 -0.27 -2.14
CA PHE A 142 3.00 -1.73 -2.34
C PHE A 142 2.67 -2.10 -3.79
N LEU A 143 1.65 -1.49 -4.40
CA LEU A 143 1.25 -1.78 -5.78
C LEU A 143 2.36 -1.46 -6.77
N LEU A 144 2.99 -0.29 -6.62
CA LEU A 144 4.08 0.13 -7.51
C LEU A 144 5.30 -0.79 -7.41
N VAL A 145 5.68 -1.18 -6.19
CA VAL A 145 6.78 -2.14 -5.97
C VAL A 145 6.43 -3.49 -6.59
N SER A 146 5.19 -3.96 -6.40
CA SER A 146 4.74 -5.23 -6.98
C SER A 146 4.72 -5.21 -8.51
N LEU A 147 4.27 -4.10 -9.12
CA LEU A 147 4.30 -3.91 -10.58
C LEU A 147 5.73 -3.88 -11.12
N ARG A 148 6.64 -3.26 -10.37
CA ARG A 148 8.05 -3.23 -10.72
C ARG A 148 8.67 -4.63 -10.67
N GLU A 149 8.42 -5.39 -9.62
CA GLU A 149 8.90 -6.78 -9.49
C GLU A 149 8.33 -7.68 -10.59
N LYS A 150 7.03 -7.57 -10.90
CA LYS A 150 6.40 -8.27 -12.02
C LYS A 150 7.06 -7.90 -13.35
N SER A 151 7.38 -6.62 -13.56
CA SER A 151 8.06 -6.14 -14.77
C SER A 151 9.49 -6.70 -14.90
N ILE A 152 10.21 -6.86 -13.78
CA ILE A 152 11.54 -7.49 -13.76
C ILE A 152 11.42 -8.99 -14.11
N SER A 153 10.50 -9.71 -13.47
CA SER A 153 10.23 -11.12 -13.76
C SER A 153 9.92 -11.35 -15.24
N ASN A 154 9.10 -10.46 -15.84
CA ASN A 154 8.79 -10.53 -17.26
C ASN A 154 10.04 -10.38 -18.15
N ILE A 155 11.01 -9.53 -17.78
CA ILE A 155 12.27 -9.40 -18.52
C ILE A 155 13.07 -10.70 -18.45
N ASP A 156 13.12 -11.34 -17.28
CA ASP A 156 13.83 -12.60 -17.09
C ASP A 156 13.20 -13.72 -17.93
N GLU A 157 11.86 -13.82 -17.94
CA GLU A 157 11.12 -14.76 -18.78
C GLU A 157 11.36 -14.51 -20.28
N LEU A 158 11.25 -13.26 -20.74
CA LEU A 158 11.54 -12.90 -22.13
C LEU A 158 13.01 -13.18 -22.51
N SER A 159 13.93 -13.21 -21.53
CA SER A 159 15.35 -13.53 -21.75
C SER A 159 15.62 -15.00 -22.03
N GLN A 160 14.64 -15.86 -21.77
CA GLN A 160 14.72 -17.30 -22.02
C GLN A 160 14.22 -17.68 -23.42
N ILE A 161 13.52 -16.79 -24.13
CA ILE A 161 13.03 -17.05 -25.50
C ILE A 161 14.20 -17.11 -26.48
N LYS A 162 14.40 -18.28 -27.11
CA LYS A 162 15.44 -18.56 -28.12
C LYS A 162 14.92 -19.53 -29.20
N GLY A 163 15.56 -19.55 -30.35
CA GLY A 163 15.39 -20.56 -31.41
C GLY A 163 14.55 -20.11 -32.62
N LYS A 164 13.90 -18.95 -32.57
CA LYS A 164 13.19 -18.34 -33.73
C LYS A 164 13.46 -16.84 -33.75
N ILE A 165 14.14 -16.38 -34.81
CA ILE A 165 14.59 -14.98 -34.97
C ILE A 165 13.45 -13.97 -34.79
N ASP A 166 12.26 -14.26 -35.32
CA ASP A 166 11.11 -13.36 -35.19
C ASP A 166 10.63 -13.23 -33.73
N LEU A 167 10.60 -14.35 -32.99
CA LEU A 167 10.22 -14.36 -31.57
C LEU A 167 11.29 -13.71 -30.70
N GLU A 168 12.57 -13.91 -31.02
CA GLU A 168 13.69 -13.24 -30.34
C GLU A 168 13.66 -11.73 -30.54
N SER A 169 13.32 -11.28 -31.76
CA SER A 169 13.19 -9.86 -32.09
C SER A 169 12.01 -9.23 -31.33
N GLN A 170 10.85 -9.89 -31.30
CA GLN A 170 9.70 -9.44 -30.51
C GLN A 170 9.99 -9.42 -29.01
N ALA A 171 10.65 -10.46 -28.48
CA ALA A 171 11.05 -10.52 -27.08
C ALA A 171 12.02 -9.39 -26.72
N THR A 172 12.93 -9.02 -27.63
CA THR A 172 13.87 -7.91 -27.44
C THR A 172 13.15 -6.57 -27.35
N LEU A 173 12.17 -6.31 -28.24
CA LEU A 173 11.36 -5.10 -28.19
C LEU A 173 10.60 -4.99 -26.86
N LEU A 174 9.93 -6.08 -26.45
CA LEU A 174 9.16 -6.11 -25.20
C LEU A 174 10.04 -5.94 -23.95
N LYS A 175 11.29 -6.44 -23.96
CA LYS A 175 12.27 -6.19 -22.89
C LYS A 175 12.60 -4.71 -22.78
N GLU A 176 12.90 -4.03 -23.88
CA GLU A 176 13.24 -2.60 -23.85
C GLU A 176 12.06 -1.74 -23.37
N THR A 177 10.83 -2.09 -23.79
CA THR A 177 9.61 -1.46 -23.25
C THR A 177 9.47 -1.70 -21.75
N SER A 178 9.72 -2.93 -21.27
CA SER A 178 9.63 -3.28 -19.85
C SER A 178 10.71 -2.57 -19.02
N LYS A 179 11.93 -2.43 -19.53
CA LYS A 179 13.01 -1.66 -18.88
C LYS A 179 12.63 -0.18 -18.73
N THR A 180 12.03 0.40 -19.77
CA THR A 180 11.56 1.79 -19.72
C THR A 180 10.48 1.96 -18.64
N LYS A 181 9.53 1.03 -18.58
CA LYS A 181 8.48 1.04 -17.55
C LYS A 181 9.02 0.88 -16.13
N ILE A 182 10.07 0.08 -15.93
CA ILE A 182 10.76 -0.03 -14.63
C ILE A 182 11.36 1.33 -14.22
N LEU A 183 12.02 2.04 -15.13
CA LEU A 183 12.59 3.37 -14.84
C LEU A 183 11.50 4.38 -14.47
N GLU A 184 10.36 4.37 -15.17
CA GLU A 184 9.20 5.21 -14.83
C GLU A 184 8.63 4.88 -13.45
N LEU A 185 8.47 3.59 -13.14
CA LEU A 185 8.03 3.12 -11.83
C LEU A 185 9.02 3.54 -10.72
N ASP A 186 10.32 3.40 -10.94
CA ASP A 186 11.37 3.80 -10.00
C ASP A 186 11.33 5.30 -9.70
N LEU A 187 11.16 6.14 -10.73
CA LEU A 187 11.00 7.58 -10.56
C LEU A 187 9.73 7.92 -9.77
N PHE A 188 8.64 7.21 -10.01
CA PHE A 188 7.38 7.44 -9.31
C PHE A 188 7.43 7.00 -7.85
N ILE A 189 7.99 5.82 -7.58
CA ILE A 189 8.23 5.29 -6.22
C ILE A 189 9.08 6.29 -5.43
N LYS A 190 10.18 6.78 -6.01
CA LYS A 190 11.04 7.78 -5.35
C LYS A 190 10.31 9.08 -5.03
N LYS A 191 9.44 9.56 -5.91
CA LYS A 191 8.60 10.75 -5.65
C LYS A 191 7.62 10.50 -4.50
N LEU A 192 6.99 9.33 -4.46
CA LEU A 192 6.07 8.93 -3.40
C LEU A 192 6.79 8.82 -2.05
N ASP A 193 7.98 8.23 -2.04
CA ASP A 193 8.83 8.10 -0.85
C ASP A 193 9.19 9.47 -0.26
N ASN A 194 9.55 10.43 -1.10
CA ASN A 194 9.83 11.79 -0.64
C ASN A 194 8.61 12.46 0.01
N LYS A 195 7.41 12.24 -0.54
CA LYS A 195 6.15 12.76 0.03
C LYS A 195 5.83 12.08 1.37
N LEU A 196 6.00 10.76 1.44
CA LEU A 196 5.85 9.98 2.67
C LEU A 196 6.81 10.47 3.76
N ASN A 197 8.08 10.69 3.42
CA ASN A 197 9.08 11.21 4.33
C ASN A 197 8.68 12.58 4.89
N LEU A 198 8.29 13.52 4.01
CA LEU A 198 7.85 14.85 4.42
C LEU A 198 6.62 14.79 5.35
N PHE A 199 5.64 13.95 5.01
CA PHE A 199 4.45 13.75 5.82
C PHE A 199 4.77 13.20 7.20
N ILE A 200 5.53 12.10 7.26
CA ILE A 200 5.93 11.45 8.52
C ILE A 200 6.76 12.41 9.39
N ASN A 201 7.69 13.16 8.81
CA ASN A 201 8.50 14.12 9.56
C ASN A 201 7.66 15.26 10.13
N THR A 202 6.73 15.80 9.34
CA THR A 202 5.81 16.85 9.81
C THR A 202 4.98 16.35 10.98
N ILE A 203 4.45 15.12 10.89
CA ILE A 203 3.69 14.49 11.97
C ILE A 203 4.56 14.31 13.22
N LYS A 204 5.79 13.78 13.06
CA LYS A 204 6.75 13.55 14.14
C LYS A 204 7.03 14.82 14.93
N GLU A 205 7.30 15.93 14.25
CA GLU A 205 7.57 17.23 14.87
C GLU A 205 6.37 17.74 15.69
N HIS A 206 5.18 17.67 15.11
CA HIS A 206 3.99 18.26 15.73
C HIS A 206 3.45 17.43 16.90
N LEU A 207 3.60 16.11 16.86
CA LEU A 207 3.19 15.24 17.96
C LEU A 207 4.23 15.20 19.10
N LYS A 208 5.55 15.28 18.83
CA LYS A 208 6.58 15.38 19.90
C LYS A 208 6.42 16.65 20.75
N ASN A 209 6.08 17.78 20.13
CA ASN A 209 5.85 19.04 20.81
C ASN A 209 4.58 19.05 21.68
N SER A 210 3.66 18.11 21.47
CA SER A 210 2.46 17.95 22.29
C SER A 210 2.72 17.16 23.59
N THR A 211 3.79 16.38 23.64
CA THR A 211 4.24 15.63 24.84
C THR A 211 5.22 16.42 25.72
N SER A 212 5.99 17.38 25.17
CA SER A 212 6.95 18.17 25.96
C SER A 212 6.32 19.32 26.75
N ARG A 213 5.11 19.78 26.40
CA ARG A 213 4.36 20.80 27.14
C ARG A 213 3.64 20.30 28.40
N LYS A 214 3.96 19.08 28.86
CA LYS A 214 3.43 18.48 30.10
C LYS A 214 4.45 18.47 31.27
N LYS A 215 5.52 19.26 31.19
CA LYS A 215 6.41 19.51 32.33
C LYS A 215 6.30 20.95 32.79
#